data_AF-A0A6N2Z0G2-F1
#
_entry.id   AF-A0A6N2Z0G2-F1
#
_cell.length_a   1.000
_cell.length_b   1.000
_cell.length_c   1.000
_cell.angle_alpha   90.00
_cell.angle_beta   90.00
_cell.angle_gamma   90.00
#
_symmetry.space_group_name_H-M   'P 1'
#
loop_
_entity.id
_entity.type
_entity.pdbx_description
1 polymer ?
#
loop_
_entity_poly.entity_id
_entity_poly.type
_entity_poly.pdbx_seq_one_letter_code
_entity_poly.pdbx_strand_id
1 'polypeptide(L)'
;MAIARGDYGEGIRRIAGGRFEPGVLEVRPDTPDALIALGLPNLPMHHTTAHAAAEMAPEGANGHGVDPAVLLSLPELLEHPVAAVESGSRDGVIAVVLDAVAGDRDDPLTAMIDPGAPLGCGGQDLMETNFILSVHGRRHIMREVSDALAKGEALLYDGPRFWSLIARCKRTWEECDSQRSEQNADRRAPHAGQDGHRWAKMGSVGRRPGH
;
A
#
# COMPACT_ATOMS: atom_id res chain seq x y z
N MET A 1 12.60 16.83 -22.21
CA MET A 1 13.62 17.00 -21.15
C MET A 1 13.40 15.82 -20.21
N ALA A 2 14.44 15.09 -19.80
CA ALA A 2 14.26 13.81 -19.12
C ALA A 2 13.79 14.01 -17.67
N ILE A 3 12.90 13.14 -17.18
CA ILE A 3 12.47 13.11 -15.77
C ILE A 3 13.71 13.01 -14.88
N ALA A 4 13.87 13.93 -13.94
CA ALA A 4 14.91 13.82 -12.92
C ALA A 4 14.55 12.63 -12.01
N ARG A 5 15.15 11.47 -12.29
CA ARG A 5 15.04 10.25 -11.50
C ARG A 5 16.11 10.28 -10.42
N GLY A 6 15.69 10.22 -9.17
CA GLY A 6 16.59 10.11 -8.02
C GLY A 6 16.63 8.70 -7.47
N ASP A 7 17.75 8.35 -6.84
CA ASP A 7 17.85 7.18 -5.97
C ASP A 7 16.85 7.34 -4.81
N TYR A 8 16.01 6.32 -4.58
CA TYR A 8 14.98 6.38 -3.55
C TYR A 8 15.57 6.57 -2.17
N GLY A 9 16.61 5.82 -1.80
CA GLY A 9 17.23 5.91 -0.49
C GLY A 9 17.85 7.29 -0.22
N GLU A 10 18.54 7.86 -1.18
CA GLU A 10 19.06 9.23 -1.10
C GLU A 10 17.93 10.25 -1.02
N GLY A 11 16.87 10.09 -1.82
CA GLY A 11 15.68 10.93 -1.79
C GLY A 11 15.04 10.99 -0.40
N ILE A 12 14.78 9.83 0.21
CA ILE A 12 14.22 9.75 1.58
C ILE A 12 15.14 10.45 2.58
N ARG A 13 16.45 10.20 2.55
CA ARG A 13 17.41 10.85 3.48
C ARG A 13 17.47 12.36 3.31
N ARG A 14 17.38 12.87 2.07
CA ARG A 14 17.35 14.32 1.80
C ARG A 14 16.10 14.95 2.37
N ILE A 15 14.92 14.36 2.11
CA ILE A 15 13.64 14.86 2.62
C ILE A 15 13.61 14.83 4.15
N ALA A 16 14.04 13.72 4.77
CA ALA A 16 14.15 13.60 6.23
C ALA A 16 15.13 14.63 6.83
N GLY A 17 16.18 14.99 6.08
CA GLY A 17 17.11 16.07 6.42
C GLY A 17 16.60 17.49 6.11
N GLY A 18 15.31 17.66 5.79
CA GLY A 18 14.68 18.96 5.52
C GLY A 18 14.97 19.54 4.13
N ARG A 19 15.54 18.75 3.20
CA ARG A 19 15.83 19.17 1.82
C ARG A 19 14.82 18.56 0.87
N PHE A 20 13.84 19.36 0.46
CA PHE A 20 12.81 18.96 -0.48
C PHE A 20 13.10 19.48 -1.89
N GLU A 21 13.11 18.58 -2.86
CA GLU A 21 13.16 18.90 -4.30
C GLU A 21 12.05 18.11 -4.99
N PRO A 22 11.17 18.75 -5.80
CA PRO A 22 10.17 18.04 -6.58
C PRO A 22 10.83 17.05 -7.56
N GLY A 23 10.39 15.80 -7.54
CA GLY A 23 10.94 14.78 -8.42
C GLY A 23 10.28 13.43 -8.27
N VAL A 24 10.81 12.48 -9.04
CA VAL A 24 10.41 11.06 -8.99
C VAL A 24 11.58 10.25 -8.46
N LEU A 25 11.28 9.36 -7.52
CA LEU A 25 12.20 8.44 -6.89
C LEU A 25 11.94 7.04 -7.46
N GLU A 26 12.98 6.38 -7.96
CA GLU A 26 12.90 4.99 -8.40
C GLU A 26 13.06 4.09 -7.18
N VAL A 27 11.95 3.49 -6.74
CA VAL A 27 11.92 2.57 -5.60
C VAL A 27 12.53 1.23 -6.01
N ARG A 28 12.18 0.77 -7.22
CA ARG A 28 12.72 -0.44 -7.83
C ARG A 28 12.76 -0.30 -9.36
N PRO A 29 13.77 -0.88 -10.03
CA PRO A 29 13.84 -0.90 -11.50
C PRO A 29 12.83 -1.88 -12.13
N ASP A 30 12.34 -2.85 -11.36
CA ASP A 30 11.43 -3.92 -11.78
C ASP A 30 10.35 -4.21 -10.72
N THR A 31 9.29 -4.91 -11.13
CA THR A 31 8.21 -5.31 -10.23
C THR A 31 8.55 -6.64 -9.57
N PRO A 32 8.45 -6.76 -8.24
CA PRO A 32 8.64 -8.04 -7.54
C PRO A 32 7.75 -9.16 -8.06
N ASP A 33 8.30 -10.38 -8.12
CA ASP A 33 7.60 -11.58 -8.62
C ASP A 33 6.25 -11.83 -7.94
N ALA A 34 6.16 -11.58 -6.63
CA ALA A 34 4.91 -11.69 -5.88
C ALA A 34 3.82 -10.78 -6.44
N LEU A 35 4.18 -9.55 -6.81
CA LEU A 35 3.25 -8.58 -7.38
C LEU A 35 2.97 -8.84 -8.87
N ILE A 36 3.94 -9.38 -9.63
CA ILE A 36 3.70 -9.88 -10.99
C ILE A 36 2.68 -11.04 -10.95
N ALA A 37 2.80 -11.96 -9.98
CA ALA A 37 1.87 -13.07 -9.81
C ALA A 37 0.44 -12.61 -9.47
N LEU A 38 0.29 -11.43 -8.83
CA LEU A 38 -1.00 -10.75 -8.63
C LEU A 38 -1.54 -10.11 -9.92
N GLY A 39 -0.70 -9.99 -10.94
CA GLY A 39 -1.02 -9.46 -12.26
C GLY A 39 -0.55 -8.02 -12.49
N LEU A 40 0.28 -7.43 -11.62
CA LEU A 40 0.92 -6.16 -11.95
C LEU A 40 1.84 -6.33 -13.17
N PRO A 41 1.88 -5.36 -14.10
CA PRO A 41 2.80 -5.42 -15.22
C PRO A 41 4.24 -5.33 -14.71
N ASN A 42 5.17 -6.02 -15.36
CA ASN A 42 6.59 -5.91 -15.02
C ASN A 42 7.15 -4.56 -15.52
N LEU A 43 6.99 -3.54 -14.68
CA LEU A 43 7.42 -2.16 -14.90
C LEU A 43 8.26 -1.69 -13.69
N PRO A 44 9.07 -0.63 -13.83
CA PRO A 44 9.70 0.00 -12.67
C PRO A 44 8.63 0.51 -11.69
N MET A 45 9.00 0.61 -10.42
CA MET A 45 8.16 1.14 -9.34
C MET A 45 8.66 2.51 -8.90
N HIS A 46 7.80 3.51 -8.96
CA HIS A 46 8.17 4.88 -8.64
C HIS A 46 7.31 5.47 -7.52
N HIS A 47 7.90 6.44 -6.84
CA HIS A 47 7.29 7.24 -5.80
C HIS A 47 7.65 8.72 -6.06
N THR A 48 6.78 9.68 -5.79
CA THR A 48 7.17 11.10 -5.85
C THR A 48 7.80 11.60 -4.55
N THR A 49 8.70 12.59 -4.63
CA THR A 49 9.22 13.23 -3.42
C THR A 49 8.12 13.91 -2.60
N ALA A 50 7.04 14.37 -3.24
CA ALA A 50 5.89 14.98 -2.58
C ALA A 50 5.12 13.97 -1.71
N HIS A 51 4.83 12.77 -2.22
CA HIS A 51 4.19 11.71 -1.43
C HIS A 51 5.09 11.26 -0.27
N ALA A 52 6.39 11.01 -0.54
CA ALA A 52 7.33 10.64 0.52
C ALA A 52 7.43 11.71 1.63
N ALA A 53 7.42 12.99 1.26
CA ALA A 53 7.41 14.10 2.23
C ALA A 53 6.11 14.15 3.05
N ALA A 54 4.95 13.89 2.43
CA ALA A 54 3.67 13.81 3.13
C ALA A 54 3.63 12.62 4.10
N GLU A 55 4.20 11.48 3.71
CA GLU A 55 4.26 10.29 4.55
C GLU A 55 5.09 10.50 5.82
N MET A 56 6.24 11.16 5.69
CA MET A 56 7.13 11.49 6.80
C MET A 56 6.65 12.68 7.65
N ALA A 57 5.75 13.52 7.11
CA ALA A 57 5.22 14.66 7.86
C ALA A 57 4.47 14.17 9.11
N PRO A 58 4.51 14.92 10.24
CA PRO A 58 3.83 14.53 11.47
C PRO A 58 2.36 14.15 11.26
N GLU A 59 1.86 13.17 12.02
CA GLU A 59 0.48 12.69 11.89
C GLU A 59 -0.51 13.85 12.03
N GLY A 60 -1.38 14.02 11.03
CA GLY A 60 -2.28 15.16 10.95
C GLY A 60 -3.14 15.14 9.71
N ALA A 61 -3.61 16.31 9.26
CA ALA A 61 -4.56 16.40 8.15
C ALA A 61 -4.06 15.75 6.85
N ASN A 62 -2.76 15.87 6.56
CA ASN A 62 -2.13 15.32 5.35
C ASN A 62 -0.83 14.55 5.64
N GLY A 63 -0.42 14.47 6.91
CA GLY A 63 0.82 13.81 7.33
C GLY A 63 0.54 12.44 7.94
N HIS A 64 1.43 11.48 7.69
CA HIS A 64 1.23 10.09 8.14
C HIS A 64 2.20 9.63 9.24
N GLY A 65 3.17 10.45 9.63
CA GLY A 65 4.10 10.17 10.72
C GLY A 65 4.95 8.91 10.50
N VAL A 66 5.24 8.56 9.24
CA VAL A 66 6.05 7.38 8.92
C VAL A 66 7.53 7.68 9.19
N ASP A 67 8.17 6.85 10.00
CA ASP A 67 9.60 6.96 10.26
C ASP A 67 10.39 6.80 8.93
N PRO A 68 11.32 7.72 8.59
CA PRO A 68 12.17 7.58 7.41
C PRO A 68 12.90 6.23 7.32
N ALA A 69 13.27 5.61 8.45
CA ALA A 69 13.90 4.29 8.47
C ALA A 69 12.96 3.19 7.96
N VAL A 70 11.65 3.31 8.21
CA VAL A 70 10.63 2.40 7.67
C VAL A 70 10.50 2.58 6.16
N LEU A 71 10.42 3.83 5.68
CA LEU A 71 10.41 4.10 4.24
C LEU A 71 11.67 3.60 3.54
N LEU A 72 12.85 3.75 4.14
CA LEU A 72 14.10 3.23 3.59
C LEU A 72 14.10 1.71 3.37
N SER A 73 13.26 0.96 4.09
CA SER A 73 13.10 -0.49 3.92
C SER A 73 12.04 -0.89 2.89
N LEU A 74 11.34 0.08 2.28
CA LEU A 74 10.26 -0.17 1.33
C LEU A 74 10.69 -1.05 0.15
N PRO A 75 11.84 -0.82 -0.52
CA PRO A 75 12.24 -1.65 -1.67
C PRO A 75 12.34 -3.14 -1.34
N GLU A 76 12.86 -3.47 -0.16
CA GLU A 76 13.00 -4.84 0.34
C GLU A 76 11.66 -5.41 0.81
N LEU A 77 10.85 -4.61 1.52
CA LEU A 77 9.52 -5.03 1.97
C LEU A 77 8.60 -5.40 0.80
N LEU A 78 8.70 -4.68 -0.33
CA LEU A 78 7.95 -4.96 -1.55
C LEU A 78 8.31 -6.30 -2.20
N GLU A 79 9.50 -6.86 -1.95
CA GLU A 79 9.87 -8.20 -2.44
C GLU A 79 9.07 -9.30 -1.75
N HIS A 80 8.67 -9.06 -0.50
CA HIS A 80 8.03 -10.04 0.37
C HIS A 80 6.77 -9.44 1.03
N PRO A 81 5.75 -9.06 0.24
CA PRO A 81 4.49 -8.61 0.79
C PRO A 81 3.84 -9.74 1.58
N VAL A 82 3.05 -9.41 2.61
CA VAL A 82 2.33 -10.42 3.40
C VAL A 82 0.93 -10.68 2.85
N ALA A 83 0.29 -9.65 2.32
CA ALA A 83 -1.02 -9.74 1.67
C ALA A 83 -1.20 -8.64 0.62
N ALA A 84 -2.14 -8.84 -0.30
CA ALA A 84 -2.61 -7.80 -1.21
C ALA A 84 -4.11 -7.90 -1.43
N VAL A 85 -4.76 -6.75 -1.59
CA VAL A 85 -6.19 -6.63 -1.85
C VAL A 85 -6.42 -5.42 -2.77
N GLU A 86 -7.44 -5.47 -3.61
CA GLU A 86 -7.85 -4.28 -4.36
C GLU A 86 -8.43 -3.23 -3.40
N SER A 87 -8.03 -1.98 -3.58
CA SER A 87 -8.48 -0.87 -2.74
C SER A 87 -9.98 -0.64 -2.92
N GLY A 88 -10.76 -0.80 -1.85
CA GLY A 88 -12.19 -0.45 -1.88
C GLY A 88 -12.48 1.04 -2.04
N SER A 89 -11.46 1.91 -2.01
CA SER A 89 -11.61 3.37 -2.15
C SER A 89 -11.27 3.90 -3.53
N ARG A 90 -10.57 3.12 -4.36
CA ARG A 90 -10.15 3.49 -5.72
C ARG A 90 -10.00 2.24 -6.58
N ASP A 91 -10.84 2.12 -7.59
CA ASP A 91 -10.82 1.01 -8.55
C ASP A 91 -9.44 0.88 -9.22
N GLY A 92 -8.96 -0.35 -9.40
CA GLY A 92 -7.68 -0.63 -10.05
C GLY A 92 -6.44 -0.43 -9.18
N VAL A 93 -6.54 0.31 -8.06
CA VAL A 93 -5.45 0.49 -7.10
C VAL A 93 -5.34 -0.73 -6.19
N ILE A 94 -4.13 -1.23 -5.98
CA ILE A 94 -3.85 -2.37 -5.12
C ILE A 94 -3.26 -1.89 -3.80
N ALA A 95 -3.85 -2.33 -2.69
CA ALA A 95 -3.29 -2.18 -1.36
C ALA A 95 -2.40 -3.38 -1.04
N VAL A 96 -1.10 -3.16 -0.93
CA VAL A 96 -0.09 -4.17 -0.60
C VAL A 96 0.32 -4.02 0.86
N VAL A 97 0.05 -5.04 1.67
CA VAL A 97 0.40 -5.08 3.09
C VAL A 97 1.82 -5.62 3.24
N LEU A 98 2.64 -4.91 4.01
CA LEU A 98 4.06 -5.18 4.20
C LEU A 98 4.34 -5.66 5.63
N ASP A 99 5.41 -6.43 5.86
CA ASP A 99 5.78 -6.94 7.19
C ASP A 99 6.44 -5.87 8.09
N ALA A 100 5.82 -4.70 8.17
CA ALA A 100 6.25 -3.56 8.96
C ALA A 100 5.04 -2.82 9.52
N VAL A 101 5.29 -2.02 10.56
CA VAL A 101 4.29 -1.14 11.18
C VAL A 101 4.75 0.30 11.03
N ALA A 102 3.82 1.25 11.02
CA ALA A 102 4.12 2.68 10.93
C ALA A 102 3.15 3.55 11.72
N GLY A 103 3.62 4.77 12.02
CA GLY A 103 2.91 5.77 12.81
C GLY A 103 2.88 5.42 14.31
N ASP A 104 2.34 6.34 15.11
CA ASP A 104 2.36 6.23 16.59
C ASP A 104 1.61 4.99 17.11
N ARG A 105 0.68 4.49 16.31
CA ARG A 105 -0.22 3.37 16.64
C ARG A 105 0.27 2.02 16.13
N ASP A 106 1.45 1.96 15.53
CA ASP A 106 2.00 0.75 14.92
C ASP A 106 0.97 0.06 14.00
N ASP A 107 0.28 0.86 13.17
CA ASP A 107 -0.68 0.32 12.22
C ASP A 107 0.10 -0.39 11.09
N PRO A 108 -0.45 -1.46 10.46
CA PRO A 108 0.24 -2.20 9.41
C PRO A 108 0.63 -1.30 8.25
N LEU A 109 1.91 -1.34 7.85
CA LEU A 109 2.41 -0.57 6.74
C LEU A 109 1.79 -1.10 5.44
N THR A 110 1.16 -0.21 4.70
CA THR A 110 0.51 -0.55 3.43
C THR A 110 0.98 0.40 2.34
N ALA A 111 1.39 -0.16 1.21
CA ALA A 111 1.65 0.57 -0.02
C ALA A 111 0.41 0.54 -0.92
N MET A 112 -0.08 1.70 -1.33
CA MET A 112 -1.14 1.83 -2.32
C MET A 112 -0.50 2.00 -3.70
N ILE A 113 -0.75 1.06 -4.60
CA ILE A 113 -0.08 0.99 -5.90
C ILE A 113 -1.11 1.11 -7.02
N ASP A 114 -0.89 2.05 -7.93
CA ASP A 114 -1.63 2.18 -9.20
C ASP A 114 -0.84 1.49 -10.33
N PRO A 115 -1.26 0.29 -10.79
CA PRO A 115 -0.48 -0.51 -11.72
C PRO A 115 -0.45 0.09 -13.13
N GLY A 116 0.73 0.25 -13.71
CA GLY A 116 0.90 0.77 -15.08
C GLY A 116 0.41 2.21 -15.27
N ALA A 117 0.31 2.99 -14.20
CA ALA A 117 -0.12 4.38 -14.26
C ALA A 117 0.89 5.25 -15.02
N PRO A 118 0.42 6.24 -15.79
CA PRO A 118 1.28 7.27 -16.33
C PRO A 118 1.73 8.21 -15.20
N LEU A 119 3.04 8.33 -15.00
CA LEU A 119 3.63 9.22 -14.01
C LEU A 119 4.43 10.34 -14.68
N GLY A 120 4.13 11.57 -14.28
CA GLY A 120 4.91 12.76 -14.61
C GLY A 120 5.09 13.65 -13.38
N CYS A 121 6.13 14.47 -13.38
CA CYS A 121 6.37 15.49 -12.36
C CYS A 121 6.82 16.79 -13.05
N GLY A 122 6.27 17.95 -12.65
CA GLY A 122 6.76 19.25 -13.12
C GLY A 122 6.68 19.50 -14.64
N GLY A 123 5.65 19.01 -15.32
CA GLY A 123 5.46 19.22 -16.77
C GLY A 123 6.39 18.39 -17.68
N GLN A 124 7.00 17.33 -17.15
CA GLN A 124 7.83 16.39 -17.91
C GLN A 124 7.01 15.26 -18.57
N ASP A 125 7.64 14.53 -19.49
CA ASP A 125 7.05 13.39 -20.21
C ASP A 125 6.52 12.32 -19.23
N LEU A 126 5.40 11.70 -19.58
CA LEU A 126 4.80 10.61 -18.81
C LEU A 126 5.62 9.33 -19.03
N MET A 127 5.90 8.59 -17.96
CA MET A 127 6.38 7.20 -18.03
C MET A 127 5.36 6.25 -17.44
N GLU A 128 5.21 5.07 -18.03
CA GLU A 128 4.42 3.99 -17.43
C GLU A 128 5.20 3.34 -16.29
N THR A 129 4.53 3.17 -15.15
CA THR A 129 5.16 2.62 -13.94
C THR A 129 4.10 2.02 -13.03
N ASN A 130 4.50 1.12 -12.13
CA ASN A 130 3.68 0.79 -10.97
C ASN A 130 3.84 1.92 -9.94
N PHE A 131 2.92 2.87 -9.96
CA PHE A 131 3.04 4.10 -9.20
C PHE A 131 2.62 3.88 -7.75
N ILE A 132 3.54 4.13 -6.82
CA ILE A 132 3.27 4.11 -5.39
C ILE A 132 2.62 5.45 -5.01
N LEU A 133 1.31 5.40 -4.80
CA LEU A 133 0.47 6.55 -4.46
C LEU A 133 0.67 6.99 -3.01
N SER A 134 0.83 6.03 -2.11
CA SER A 134 1.12 6.30 -0.71
C SER A 134 1.65 5.05 0.00
N VAL A 135 2.40 5.27 1.08
CA VAL A 135 2.99 4.27 1.97
C VAL A 135 2.82 4.74 3.40
N HIS A 136 1.88 4.16 4.13
CA HIS A 136 1.65 4.53 5.52
C HIS A 136 0.96 3.42 6.31
N GLY A 137 0.94 3.57 7.64
CA GLY A 137 0.14 2.73 8.51
C GLY A 137 -1.35 2.85 8.15
N ARG A 138 -2.01 1.73 7.84
CA ARG A 138 -3.45 1.69 7.54
C ARG A 138 -4.22 0.90 8.58
N ARG A 139 -4.79 1.63 9.52
CA ARG A 139 -5.66 1.16 10.61
C ARG A 139 -6.61 0.01 10.28
N HIS A 140 -7.32 0.06 9.15
CA HIS A 140 -8.40 -0.89 8.84
C HIS A 140 -8.01 -1.96 7.81
N ILE A 141 -6.76 -1.98 7.35
CA ILE A 141 -6.35 -2.86 6.26
C ILE A 141 -6.48 -4.34 6.61
N MET A 142 -6.27 -4.70 7.88
CA MET A 142 -6.40 -6.08 8.34
C MET A 142 -7.79 -6.64 8.12
N ARG A 143 -8.81 -5.82 8.35
CA ARG A 143 -10.21 -6.19 8.12
C ARG A 143 -10.52 -6.21 6.63
N GLU A 144 -10.07 -5.20 5.88
CA GLU A 144 -10.25 -5.17 4.42
C GLU A 144 -9.70 -6.45 3.78
N VAL A 145 -8.49 -6.86 4.16
CA VAL A 145 -7.89 -8.12 3.70
C VAL A 145 -8.70 -9.32 4.17
N SER A 146 -9.11 -9.37 5.44
CA SER A 146 -9.86 -10.54 5.97
C SER A 146 -11.24 -10.71 5.31
N ASP A 147 -11.97 -9.61 5.12
CA ASP A 147 -13.27 -9.59 4.45
C ASP A 147 -13.14 -9.99 2.98
N ALA A 148 -12.10 -9.49 2.30
CA ALA A 148 -11.80 -9.85 0.92
C ALA A 148 -11.33 -11.31 0.80
N LEU A 149 -10.52 -11.83 1.73
CA LEU A 149 -10.12 -13.24 1.78
C LEU A 149 -11.34 -14.15 1.90
N ALA A 150 -12.34 -13.78 2.70
CA ALA A 150 -13.59 -14.55 2.82
C ALA A 150 -14.39 -14.62 1.51
N LYS A 151 -14.19 -13.64 0.60
CA LYS A 151 -14.82 -13.57 -0.72
C LYS A 151 -13.94 -14.09 -1.86
N GLY A 152 -12.67 -14.40 -1.59
CA GLY A 152 -11.69 -14.73 -2.63
C GLY A 152 -11.17 -13.53 -3.43
N GLU A 153 -11.26 -12.33 -2.85
CA GLU A 153 -10.90 -11.04 -3.46
C GLU A 153 -9.58 -10.46 -2.89
N ALA A 154 -8.84 -11.26 -2.13
CA ALA A 154 -7.52 -10.91 -1.60
C ALA A 154 -6.56 -12.10 -1.73
N LEU A 155 -5.26 -11.80 -1.75
CA LEU A 155 -4.20 -12.77 -1.75
C LEU A 155 -3.41 -12.67 -0.45
N LEU A 156 -3.16 -13.83 0.17
CA LEU A 156 -2.30 -13.98 1.33
C LEU A 156 -1.02 -14.68 0.87
N TYR A 157 0.09 -13.95 0.82
CA TYR A 157 1.38 -14.51 0.38
C TYR A 157 2.06 -15.30 1.50
N ASP A 158 2.03 -14.77 2.72
CA ASP A 158 2.63 -15.39 3.90
C ASP A 158 1.69 -15.22 5.10
N GLY A 159 0.91 -16.27 5.36
CA GLY A 159 -0.02 -16.30 6.49
C GLY A 159 0.66 -16.13 7.85
N PRO A 160 1.69 -16.94 8.19
CA PRO A 160 2.43 -16.76 9.43
C PRO A 160 2.94 -15.33 9.67
N ARG A 161 3.57 -14.69 8.67
CA ARG A 161 4.03 -13.30 8.80
C ARG A 161 2.88 -12.33 8.94
N PHE A 162 1.80 -12.52 8.19
CA PHE A 162 0.60 -11.70 8.32
C PHE A 162 0.00 -11.74 9.74
N TRP A 163 -0.14 -12.93 10.33
CA TRP A 163 -0.64 -13.05 11.72
C TRP A 163 0.35 -12.50 12.74
N SER A 164 1.66 -12.66 12.51
CA SER A 164 2.70 -12.05 13.34
C SER A 164 2.69 -10.52 13.26
N LEU A 165 2.41 -9.95 12.08
CA LEU A 165 2.26 -8.52 11.88
C LEU A 165 1.07 -7.98 12.69
N ILE A 166 -0.06 -8.68 12.68
CA ILE A 166 -1.23 -8.31 13.49
C ILE A 166 -0.87 -8.26 14.97
N ALA A 167 -0.12 -9.24 15.47
CA ALA A 167 0.30 -9.29 16.86
C ALA A 167 1.24 -8.14 17.27
N ARG A 168 1.92 -7.50 16.31
CA ARG A 168 2.78 -6.32 16.53
C ARG A 168 2.00 -5.02 16.59
N CYS A 169 0.76 -4.99 16.11
CA CYS A 169 -0.05 -3.77 16.09
C CYS A 169 -0.51 -3.41 17.51
N LYS A 170 -0.42 -2.13 17.90
CA LYS A 170 -0.83 -1.69 19.26
C LYS A 170 -2.32 -1.79 19.53
N ARG A 171 -3.16 -1.99 18.51
CA ARG A 171 -4.62 -2.08 18.66
C ARG A 171 -5.12 -3.50 18.45
N THR A 172 -6.11 -3.86 19.25
CA THR A 172 -6.74 -5.17 19.15
C THR A 172 -7.69 -5.20 17.95
N TRP A 173 -7.91 -6.40 17.42
CA TRP A 173 -8.93 -6.66 16.40
C TRP A 173 -10.32 -6.12 16.81
N GLU A 174 -10.64 -6.15 18.11
CA GLU A 174 -11.91 -5.73 18.72
C GLU A 174 -12.11 -4.20 18.69
N GLU A 175 -11.03 -3.42 18.85
CA GLU A 175 -11.08 -1.96 18.72
C GLU A 175 -11.36 -1.52 17.28
N CYS A 176 -10.89 -2.30 16.29
CA CYS A 176 -11.20 -2.10 14.88
C CYS A 176 -12.65 -2.49 14.51
N ASP A 177 -13.28 -3.42 15.24
CA ASP A 177 -14.67 -3.87 15.04
C ASP A 177 -15.68 -2.83 15.56
N SER A 178 -15.44 -2.30 16.76
CA SER A 178 -16.39 -1.46 17.49
C SER A 178 -16.67 -0.12 16.80
N GLN A 179 -15.65 0.52 16.20
CA GLN A 179 -15.78 1.84 15.55
C GLN A 179 -16.47 1.82 14.17
N ARG A 180 -16.63 0.64 13.54
CA ARG A 180 -17.44 0.50 12.31
C ARG A 180 -18.92 0.71 12.61
N SER A 181 -19.41 0.29 13.77
CA SER A 181 -20.81 0.48 14.14
C SER A 181 -21.21 1.96 14.14
N GLU A 182 -20.27 2.82 14.56
CA GLU A 182 -20.44 4.28 14.61
C GLU A 182 -20.29 4.91 13.22
N GLN A 183 -19.30 4.51 12.40
CA GLN A 183 -19.10 5.10 11.06
C GLN A 183 -20.06 4.57 9.99
N ASN A 184 -20.54 3.32 10.06
CA ASN A 184 -21.55 2.77 9.14
C ASN A 184 -22.96 3.29 9.43
N ALA A 185 -23.23 3.81 10.63
CA ALA A 185 -24.45 4.58 10.87
C ALA A 185 -24.50 5.85 10.02
N ASP A 186 -23.33 6.39 9.66
CA ASP A 186 -23.17 7.69 9.00
C ASP A 186 -23.04 7.58 7.45
N ARG A 187 -22.81 6.38 6.90
CA ARG A 187 -22.49 6.16 5.47
C ARG A 187 -23.51 5.35 4.67
N ARG A 188 -24.78 5.26 5.09
CA ARG A 188 -25.83 4.65 4.25
C ARG A 188 -26.18 5.53 3.03
N ALA A 189 -25.39 5.40 1.97
CA ALA A 189 -25.82 5.71 0.60
C ALA A 189 -25.41 4.54 -0.33
N PRO A 190 -26.32 4.02 -1.17
CA PRO A 190 -26.02 2.87 -2.02
C PRO A 190 -25.25 3.34 -3.26
N HIS A 191 -24.06 2.81 -3.48
CA HIS A 191 -23.45 2.82 -4.82
C HIS A 191 -23.82 1.52 -5.52
N ALA A 192 -24.64 1.67 -6.56
CA ALA A 192 -25.08 0.62 -7.46
C ALA A 192 -24.11 0.49 -8.64
N GLY A 193 -23.69 -0.74 -8.92
CA GLY A 193 -23.17 -1.20 -10.22
C GLY A 193 -21.69 -0.91 -10.48
N GLN A 194 -20.88 -1.96 -10.64
CA GLN A 194 -20.63 -2.61 -11.93
C GLN A 194 -19.68 -3.79 -11.75
N ASP A 195 -19.98 -4.87 -12.46
CA ASP A 195 -19.17 -6.07 -12.58
C ASP A 195 -17.81 -5.73 -13.22
N GLY A 196 -16.74 -5.86 -12.44
CA GLY A 196 -15.38 -5.59 -12.91
C GLY A 196 -14.29 -6.12 -11.99
N HIS A 197 -14.55 -7.17 -11.20
CA HIS A 197 -13.53 -7.69 -10.29
C HIS A 197 -12.49 -8.51 -11.05
N ARG A 198 -11.25 -8.00 -11.08
CA ARG A 198 -10.04 -8.64 -11.65
C ARG A 198 -9.78 -10.03 -11.07
N TRP A 199 -10.34 -10.32 -9.90
CA TRP A 199 -10.20 -11.53 -9.10
C TRP A 199 -10.97 -12.75 -9.63
N ALA A 200 -11.95 -12.58 -10.52
CA ALA A 200 -12.77 -13.69 -11.05
C ALA A 200 -12.01 -14.70 -11.94
N LYS A 201 -10.69 -14.54 -12.13
CA LYS A 201 -9.86 -15.39 -13.01
C LYS A 201 -8.74 -16.16 -12.31
N MET A 202 -8.49 -15.98 -11.02
CA MET A 202 -7.43 -16.70 -10.31
C MET A 202 -8.02 -17.71 -9.33
N GLY A 203 -7.80 -18.99 -9.66
CA GLY A 203 -8.37 -20.14 -8.96
C GLY A 203 -8.03 -20.16 -7.47
N SER A 204 -9.01 -20.59 -6.69
CA SER A 204 -8.94 -20.76 -5.25
C SER A 204 -7.86 -21.77 -4.84
N VAL A 205 -6.85 -21.30 -4.10
CA VAL A 205 -5.95 -22.16 -3.34
C VAL A 205 -5.91 -21.66 -1.90
N GLY A 206 -6.41 -22.49 -0.97
CA GLY A 206 -6.31 -22.25 0.47
C GLY A 206 -7.63 -22.41 1.20
N ARG A 207 -8.13 -23.64 1.34
CA ARG A 207 -9.14 -23.95 2.36
C ARG A 207 -8.50 -23.80 3.74
N ARG A 208 -9.21 -23.15 4.66
CA ARG A 208 -8.94 -23.18 6.11
C ARG A 208 -8.77 -24.64 6.57
N PRO A 209 -7.79 -24.97 7.43
CA PRO A 209 -7.89 -26.17 8.25
C PRO A 209 -8.98 -25.89 9.30
N GLY A 210 -10.04 -26.69 9.28
CA GLY A 210 -11.04 -26.67 10.35
C GLY A 210 -10.49 -27.34 11.59
N HIS A 211 -10.71 -26.72 12.75
CA HIS A 211 -11.03 -27.36 14.02
C HIS A 211 -11.76 -26.33 14.90
#